data_AF-A0A5K0YJ31-F1
#
_entry.id   AF-A0A5K0YJ31-F1
#
_cell.length_a   1.000
_cell.length_b   1.000
_cell.length_c   1.000
_cell.angle_alpha   90.00
_cell.angle_beta   90.00
_cell.angle_gamma   90.00
#
_symmetry.space_group_name_H-M   'P 1'
#
loop_
_entity.id
_entity.type
_entity.pdbx_description
1 polymer ?
#
loop_
_entity_poly.entity_id
_entity_poly.type
_entity_poly.pdbx_seq_one_letter_code
_entity_poly.pdbx_strand_id
1 'polypeptide(L)' 'WDLQAAEQLPQSLRVFYVAVYNTTNKISYAVLRRHGRDITSHMRRAVDGCMQSLLG' A
#
# COMPACT_ATOMS: atom_id res chain seq x y z
N TRP A 1 5.95 1.83 -2.45
CA TRP A 1 6.18 1.41 -1.05
C TRP A 1 7.22 2.35 -0.44
N ASP A 2 6.97 3.64 -0.58
CA ASP A 2 7.91 4.67 -0.17
C ASP A 2 7.10 5.75 0.55
N LEU A 3 7.21 5.74 1.88
CA LEU A 3 6.49 6.69 2.71
C LEU A 3 7.08 8.10 2.57
N GLN A 4 8.37 8.24 2.25
CA GLN A 4 8.98 9.55 2.04
C GLN A 4 8.46 10.17 0.74
N ALA A 5 8.38 9.39 -0.34
CA ALA A 5 7.76 9.88 -1.57
C ALA A 5 6.28 10.28 -1.37
N ALA A 6 5.56 9.57 -0.48
CA ALA A 6 4.17 9.90 -0.15
C ALA A 6 4.00 11.22 0.61
N GLU A 7 5.05 11.76 1.23
CA GLU A 7 5.00 13.07 1.89
C GLU A 7 4.81 14.23 0.89
N GLN A 8 5.17 14.01 -0.37
CA GLN A 8 4.97 14.99 -1.45
C GLN A 8 3.53 15.05 -1.98
N LEU A 9 2.65 14.11 -1.56
CA LEU A 9 1.26 14.07 -1.99
C LEU A 9 0.40 15.13 -1.27
N PRO A 10 -0.70 15.59 -1.91
CA PRO A 10 -1.76 16.33 -1.22
C PRO A 10 -2.23 15.59 0.05
N GLN A 11 -2.62 16.35 1.07
CA GLN A 11 -2.90 15.81 2.41
C GLN A 11 -3.89 14.62 2.40
N SER A 12 -4.97 14.70 1.62
CA SER A 12 -5.97 13.63 1.49
C SER A 12 -5.37 12.34 0.92
N LEU A 13 -4.58 12.45 -0.15
CA LEU A 13 -3.92 11.32 -0.81
C LEU A 13 -2.80 10.74 0.05
N ARG A 14 -2.09 11.56 0.82
CA ARG A 14 -1.09 11.10 1.78
C ARG A 14 -1.73 10.25 2.87
N VAL A 15 -2.82 10.72 3.48
CA VAL A 15 -3.55 9.97 4.51
C VAL A 15 -4.04 8.63 3.96
N PHE A 16 -4.61 8.64 2.77
CA PHE A 16 -5.03 7.43 2.06
C PHE A 16 -3.85 6.46 1.84
N TYR A 17 -2.75 6.94 1.27
CA TYR A 17 -1.56 6.12 0.98
C TYR A 17 -0.99 5.49 2.24
N VAL A 18 -0.84 6.25 3.33
CA VAL A 18 -0.32 5.75 4.62
C VAL A 18 -1.24 4.68 5.21
N ALA A 19 -2.56 4.90 5.18
CA ALA A 19 -3.53 3.92 5.68
C ALA A 19 -3.46 2.60 4.89
N VAL A 20 -3.40 2.70 3.56
CA VAL A 20 -3.32 1.55 2.65
C VAL A 20 -1.98 0.81 2.80
N TYR A 21 -0.86 1.52 2.91
CA TYR A 21 0.47 0.95 3.16
C TYR A 21 0.49 0.13 4.45
N ASN A 22 0.04 0.73 5.56
CA ASN A 22 0.02 0.08 6.88
C ASN A 22 -0.88 -1.15 6.89
N THR A 23 -2.08 -1.04 6.29
CA THR A 23 -3.04 -2.14 6.23
C THR A 23 -2.51 -3.28 5.38
N THR A 24 -1.90 -2.96 4.23
CA THR A 24 -1.31 -3.95 3.34
C THR A 24 -0.17 -4.72 4.01
N ASN A 25 0.74 -4.03 4.69
CA ASN A 25 1.85 -4.69 5.39
C ASN A 25 1.34 -5.59 6.52
N LYS A 26 0.30 -5.18 7.27
CA LYS A 26 -0.32 -6.02 8.30
C LYS A 26 -0.93 -7.29 7.71
N ILE A 27 -1.68 -7.17 6.61
CA ILE A 27 -2.30 -8.32 5.93
C ILE A 27 -1.24 -9.24 5.35
N SER A 28 -0.26 -8.71 4.63
CA SER A 28 0.87 -9.49 4.08
C SER A 28 1.62 -10.24 5.17
N TYR A 29 1.90 -9.58 6.29
CA TYR A 29 2.57 -10.22 7.42
C TYR A 29 1.71 -11.36 8.01
N ALA A 30 0.41 -11.14 8.19
CA ALA A 30 -0.49 -12.18 8.68
C ALA A 30 -0.54 -13.40 7.74
N VAL A 31 -0.60 -13.16 6.41
CA VAL A 31 -0.59 -14.22 5.40
C VAL A 31 0.75 -14.95 5.37
N LEU A 32 1.87 -14.22 5.46
CA LEU A 32 3.20 -14.82 5.53
C LEU A 32 3.34 -15.72 6.76
N ARG A 33 2.89 -15.25 7.93
CA ARG A 33 2.94 -16.02 9.18
C ARG A 33 2.06 -17.27 9.15
N ARG A 34 0.88 -17.20 8.52
CA ARG A 34 -0.09 -18.31 8.49
C ARG A 34 0.16 -19.32 7.38
N HIS A 35 0.65 -18.86 6.24
CA HIS A 35 0.71 -19.64 5.00
C HIS A 35 2.10 -19.72 4.37
N GLY A 36 3.10 -19.02 4.92
CA GLY A 36 4.46 -18.99 4.36
C GLY A 36 4.55 -18.28 3.01
N ARG A 37 3.53 -17.52 2.62
CA ARG A 37 3.46 -16.82 1.33
C ARG A 37 3.56 -15.31 1.52
N ASP A 38 4.49 -14.69 0.81
CA ASP A 38 4.56 -13.23 0.72
C ASP A 38 3.65 -12.74 -0.43
N ILE A 39 2.63 -11.97 -0.08
CA ILE A 39 1.68 -11.38 -1.03
C ILE A 39 1.87 -9.87 -1.20
N THR A 40 2.91 -9.29 -0.60
CA THR A 40 3.16 -7.83 -0.58
C THR A 40 3.30 -7.27 -1.99
N SER A 41 3.96 -8.00 -2.89
CA SER A 41 4.11 -7.61 -4.29
C SER A 41 2.77 -7.52 -5.03
N HIS A 42 1.84 -8.44 -4.76
CA HIS A 42 0.52 -8.47 -5.37
C HIS A 42 -0.35 -7.33 -4.86
N MET A 43 -0.37 -7.13 -3.55
CA MET A 43 -1.13 -6.05 -2.91
C MET A 43 -0.63 -4.68 -3.36
N ARG A 44 0.70 -4.49 -3.42
CA ARG A 44 1.30 -3.25 -3.92
C ARG A 44 0.84 -2.91 -5.35
N ARG A 45 0.79 -3.89 -6.27
CA ARG A 45 0.32 -3.64 -7.64
C ARG A 45 -1.13 -3.15 -7.68
N ALA A 46 -1.99 -3.67 -6.80
CA ALA A 46 -3.38 -3.20 -6.70
C ALA A 46 -3.45 -1.74 -6.20
N VAL A 47 -2.62 -1.38 -5.23
CA VAL A 47 -2.51 -0.01 -4.70
C VAL A 47 -1.98 0.96 -5.76
N ASP A 48 -0.92 0.56 -6.48
CA ASP A 48 -0.34 1.35 -7.56
C ASP A 48 -1.40 1.65 -8.65
N GLY A 49 -2.23 0.65 -9.00
CA GLY A 49 -3.36 0.83 -9.93
C GLY A 49 -4.44 1.77 -9.40
N CYS A 50 -4.82 1.64 -8.12
CA CYS A 50 -5.79 2.53 -7.49
C CYS A 50 -5.29 3.99 -7.46
N MET A 51 -4.02 4.22 -7.12
CA MET A 51 -3.43 5.56 -7.11
C MET A 51 -3.38 6.18 -8.51
N GLN A 52 -3.11 5.40 -9.55
CA GLN A 52 -3.18 5.87 -10.94
C GLN A 52 -4.59 6.32 -11.31
N SER A 53 -5.63 5.58 -10.93
CA SER A 53 -7.02 5.96 -11.19
C SER A 53 -7.49 7.19 -10.40
N LEU A 54 -6.88 7.49 -9.25
CA LEU A 54 -7.21 8.68 -8.44
C LEU A 54 -6.50 9.95 -8.93
N LEU A 55 -5.43 9.81 -9.71
CA LEU A 55 -4.59 10.92 -10.19
C LEU A 55 -4.81 11.26 -11.67
N GLY A 56 -5.48 10.39 -12.43
CA GLY A 56 -5.89 10.61 -13.83
C GLY A 56 -7.33 11.09 -13.94
#